data_AF-A0A3M8Q7G0-F1
#
_entry.id   AF-A0A3M8Q7G0-F1
#
_cell.length_a   1.000
_cell.length_b   1.000
_cell.length_c   1.000
_cell.angle_alpha   90.00
_cell.angle_beta   90.00
_cell.angle_gamma   90.00
#
_symmetry.space_group_name_H-M   'P 1'
#
loop_
_entity.id
_entity.type
_entity.pdbx_description
1 polymer ?
#
loop_
_entity_poly.entity_id
_entity_poly.type
_entity_poly.pdbx_seq_one_letter_code
_entity_poly.pdbx_strand_id
1 'polypeptide(L)'
;MIKWACFLIVVLFLTGCQGAMTTLKGNHSAETEQLTHVQPLRELNDDEESKENTTMLGQVADASIQKPSARVKRLSQAEQLTQNLIERGNQALSGNRLVTPEEDNANMYFQAALGRDPGNFYAIQGISKIVDLYTEWAWQAALNRQYSQASRYLDLARSVNSEDPVLLEMSSRIKDLHERRSVSNTALNAPQNSVRNDSTATNDSQDAKGGRQVPLEEGQFRLPKDLFSRSEEDIILQIQPIIDQVSALQSSIVIYWPNDKEARLLYQIINSRVTEFRVRAMTYHRADYRVELQQD
;
A
#
# COMPACT_ATOMS: atom_id res chain seq x y z
N MET A 1 -20.72 -25.74 -26.50
CA MET A 1 -19.75 -26.19 -27.53
C MET A 1 -19.78 -25.20 -28.68
N ILE A 2 -18.66 -24.51 -28.94
CA ILE A 2 -18.21 -24.04 -30.26
C ILE A 2 -16.72 -23.71 -30.06
N LYS A 3 -15.84 -24.38 -30.81
CA LYS A 3 -14.39 -24.17 -30.78
C LYS A 3 -14.04 -23.21 -31.91
N TRP A 4 -13.27 -22.15 -31.64
CA TRP A 4 -12.56 -21.40 -32.68
C TRP A 4 -11.06 -21.42 -32.36
N ALA A 5 -10.26 -21.55 -33.41
CA ALA A 5 -8.98 -22.22 -33.35
C ALA A 5 -7.78 -21.28 -33.24
N CYS A 6 -6.68 -21.81 -32.69
CA CYS A 6 -5.37 -21.19 -32.72
C CYS A 6 -4.94 -20.90 -34.16
N PHE A 7 -4.46 -19.68 -34.44
CA PHE A 7 -3.66 -19.44 -35.63
C PHE A 7 -2.19 -19.26 -35.23
N LEU A 8 -1.38 -20.22 -35.65
CA LEU A 8 0.05 -20.31 -35.43
C LEU A 8 0.73 -19.69 -36.67
N ILE A 9 1.48 -18.59 -36.49
CA ILE A 9 2.26 -17.99 -37.57
C ILE A 9 3.74 -18.21 -37.31
N VAL A 10 4.39 -18.83 -38.30
CA VAL A 10 5.79 -19.27 -38.27
C VAL A 10 6.73 -18.13 -38.68
N VAL A 11 7.88 -18.10 -38.02
CA VAL A 11 9.04 -17.23 -38.31
C VAL A 11 9.66 -17.56 -39.66
N LEU A 12 10.02 -16.55 -40.49
CA LEU A 12 11.33 -16.45 -41.18
C LEU A 12 11.49 -15.20 -42.05
N PHE A 13 12.70 -15.08 -42.62
CA PHE A 13 13.29 -14.02 -43.44
C PHE A 13 13.82 -12.79 -42.69
N LEU A 14 15.03 -12.28 -42.90
CA LEU A 14 16.34 -12.75 -43.42
C LEU A 14 17.15 -11.46 -43.66
N THR A 15 18.47 -11.49 -43.48
CA THR A 15 19.44 -10.45 -43.95
C THR A 15 19.24 -8.99 -43.46
N GLY A 16 20.25 -8.24 -43.01
CA GLY A 16 21.70 -8.43 -43.05
C GLY A 16 22.37 -7.40 -43.96
N CYS A 17 22.87 -6.30 -43.36
CA CYS A 17 23.79 -5.34 -44.01
C CYS A 17 24.81 -4.81 -43.00
N GLN A 18 26.08 -4.80 -43.38
CA GLN A 18 27.19 -4.18 -42.64
C GLN A 18 27.62 -2.88 -43.33
N GLY A 19 28.26 -1.97 -42.58
CA GLY A 19 28.96 -0.77 -43.09
C GLY A 19 29.40 0.11 -41.92
N ALA A 20 30.65 0.02 -41.46
CA ALA A 20 31.82 0.78 -41.95
C ALA A 20 31.63 2.30 -41.74
N MET A 21 32.05 2.85 -40.59
CA MET A 21 33.41 3.37 -40.32
C MET A 21 33.89 4.48 -41.29
N THR A 22 33.92 5.72 -40.79
CA THR A 22 34.81 6.79 -41.26
C THR A 22 35.43 7.52 -40.06
N THR A 23 36.68 8.00 -40.25
CA THR A 23 37.61 8.34 -39.16
C THR A 23 37.97 9.83 -39.15
N LEU A 24 37.96 10.46 -37.96
CA LEU A 24 38.66 11.71 -37.63
C LEU A 24 39.10 11.58 -36.15
N LYS A 25 40.32 11.14 -35.79
CA LYS A 25 41.67 11.73 -35.92
C LYS A 25 41.86 13.05 -35.15
N GLY A 26 42.75 13.03 -34.15
CA GLY A 26 43.16 14.16 -33.30
C GLY A 26 43.14 13.79 -31.81
N ASN A 27 43.99 12.90 -31.29
CA ASN A 27 45.44 13.02 -30.99
C ASN A 27 45.74 13.53 -29.57
N HIS A 28 46.73 12.88 -28.91
CA HIS A 28 47.44 13.27 -27.68
C HIS A 28 46.65 13.13 -26.35
N SER A 29 47.18 12.50 -25.29
CA SER A 29 48.40 11.70 -25.13
C SER A 29 48.18 10.61 -24.08
N ALA A 30 48.94 9.52 -24.18
CA ALA A 30 48.97 8.48 -23.15
C ALA A 30 50.00 8.82 -22.07
N GLU A 31 49.74 8.39 -20.83
CA GLU A 31 50.81 7.96 -19.93
C GLU A 31 50.30 6.81 -19.06
N THR A 32 51.09 5.75 -18.98
CA THR A 32 50.79 4.51 -18.28
C THR A 32 52.02 4.13 -17.48
N GLU A 33 51.91 4.06 -16.15
CA GLU A 33 52.88 3.30 -15.35
C GLU A 33 52.15 2.33 -14.42
N GLN A 34 52.44 1.05 -14.64
CA GLN A 34 52.38 0.02 -13.61
C GLN A 34 53.81 -0.15 -13.10
N LEU A 35 54.04 -0.29 -11.78
CA LEU A 35 55.03 -1.22 -11.25
C LEU A 35 54.90 -1.43 -9.74
N THR A 36 55.21 -2.66 -9.35
CA THR A 36 55.08 -3.31 -8.04
C THR A 36 56.04 -2.80 -6.96
N HIS A 37 55.61 -2.82 -5.69
CA HIS A 37 56.51 -3.13 -4.56
C HIS A 37 55.79 -3.89 -3.42
N VAL A 38 56.55 -4.55 -2.54
CA VAL A 38 56.11 -5.69 -1.71
C VAL A 38 56.57 -5.56 -0.24
N GLN A 39 55.62 -5.44 0.70
CA GLN A 39 55.64 -5.95 2.11
C GLN A 39 56.79 -5.53 3.09
N PRO A 40 56.75 -5.88 4.41
CA PRO A 40 55.63 -6.02 5.37
C PRO A 40 55.95 -5.42 6.80
N LEU A 41 55.11 -5.80 7.79
CA LEU A 41 55.36 -5.84 9.25
C LEU A 41 55.50 -4.52 10.05
N ARG A 42 54.55 -4.31 10.98
CA ARG A 42 54.87 -4.43 12.42
C ARG A 42 53.64 -4.77 13.27
N GLU A 43 53.88 -5.66 14.20
CA GLU A 43 52.96 -6.27 15.16
C GLU A 43 53.40 -5.79 16.56
N LEU A 44 52.44 -5.47 17.44
CA LEU A 44 52.66 -5.28 18.87
C LEU A 44 51.42 -5.82 19.60
N ASN A 45 51.61 -6.97 20.25
CA ASN A 45 50.74 -7.48 21.30
C ASN A 45 51.19 -6.90 22.66
N ASP A 46 50.82 -7.61 23.72
CA ASP A 46 51.16 -7.47 25.15
C ASP A 46 50.00 -6.82 25.93
N ASP A 47 49.00 -7.59 26.35
CA ASP A 47 48.98 -8.58 27.45
C ASP A 47 49.09 -7.94 28.84
N GLU A 48 48.02 -8.10 29.65
CA GLU A 48 48.23 -8.42 31.07
C GLU A 48 47.06 -9.27 31.63
N GLU A 49 47.41 -10.46 32.13
CA GLU A 49 46.55 -11.40 32.84
C GLU A 49 47.05 -11.47 34.30
N SER A 50 46.20 -11.22 35.30
CA SER A 50 46.45 -11.79 36.64
C SER A 50 45.18 -12.12 37.42
N LYS A 51 45.12 -13.41 37.75
CA LYS A 51 44.17 -14.15 38.59
C LYS A 51 44.03 -13.58 40.00
N GLU A 52 42.88 -13.80 40.63
CA GLU A 52 42.84 -14.66 41.83
C GLU A 52 41.43 -15.19 42.14
N ASN A 53 41.36 -16.21 43.01
CA ASN A 53 40.19 -17.05 43.25
C ASN A 53 40.02 -17.26 44.76
N THR A 54 38.84 -16.98 45.35
CA THR A 54 38.50 -17.38 46.73
C THR A 54 36.99 -17.50 46.94
N THR A 55 36.58 -18.67 47.41
CA THR A 55 35.22 -19.02 47.87
C THR A 55 34.90 -18.41 49.23
N MET A 56 33.68 -17.88 49.44
CA MET A 56 32.96 -17.96 50.72
C MET A 56 31.43 -17.94 50.53
N LEU A 57 30.71 -18.73 51.33
CA LEU A 57 29.25 -18.66 51.46
C LEU A 57 28.82 -17.37 52.17
N GLY A 58 27.72 -16.75 51.73
CA GLY A 58 27.12 -15.58 52.37
C GLY A 58 25.67 -15.38 51.94
N GLN A 59 24.73 -15.80 52.79
CA GLN A 59 23.29 -15.83 52.51
C GLN A 59 22.59 -14.57 53.04
N VAL A 60 21.95 -13.78 52.18
CA VAL A 60 20.77 -12.96 52.53
C VAL A 60 19.97 -12.60 51.27
N ALA A 61 18.66 -12.46 51.43
CA ALA A 61 17.74 -12.20 50.33
C ALA A 61 17.73 -10.72 49.91
N ASP A 62 17.72 -10.49 48.61
CA ASP A 62 16.99 -9.36 48.03
C ASP A 62 16.07 -9.89 46.94
N ALA A 63 14.77 -9.71 47.15
CA ALA A 63 13.73 -10.10 46.21
C ALA A 63 13.64 -9.05 45.10
N SER A 64 14.67 -8.99 44.25
CA SER A 64 14.64 -8.19 43.04
C SER A 64 13.44 -8.61 42.19
N ILE A 65 12.42 -7.74 42.15
CA ILE A 65 11.27 -7.90 41.28
C ILE A 65 11.79 -7.80 39.85
N GLN A 66 12.09 -8.95 39.25
CA GLN A 66 12.35 -9.09 37.83
C GLN A 66 11.06 -8.78 37.08
N LYS A 67 10.84 -7.47 36.87
CA LYS A 67 9.88 -6.92 35.92
C LYS A 67 10.02 -7.73 34.64
N PRO A 68 8.94 -8.36 34.11
CA PRO A 68 9.04 -9.21 32.94
C PRO A 68 9.74 -8.44 31.82
N SER A 69 10.96 -8.86 31.50
CA SER A 69 11.72 -8.29 30.40
C SER A 69 10.93 -8.61 29.13
N ALA A 70 10.28 -7.59 28.57
CA ALA A 70 9.51 -7.73 27.35
C ALA A 70 10.46 -8.30 26.29
N ARG A 71 10.26 -9.59 25.96
CA ARG A 71 11.14 -10.33 25.06
C ARG A 71 11.00 -9.71 23.69
N VAL A 72 11.90 -8.78 23.35
CA VAL A 72 11.94 -8.13 22.04
C VAL A 72 11.94 -9.23 20.98
N LYS A 73 10.83 -9.34 20.24
CA LYS A 73 10.67 -10.31 19.16
C LYS A 73 11.70 -9.94 18.11
N ARG A 74 12.79 -10.70 18.03
CA ARG A 74 13.76 -10.53 16.94
C ARG A 74 13.08 -10.98 15.65
N LEU A 75 12.88 -10.03 14.75
CA LEU A 75 12.41 -10.31 13.39
C LEU A 75 13.35 -11.33 12.74
N SER A 76 12.78 -12.33 12.09
CA SER A 76 13.48 -13.25 11.19
C SER A 76 14.11 -12.50 10.02
N GLN A 77 15.08 -13.11 9.34
CA GLN A 77 15.68 -12.52 8.12
C GLN A 77 14.64 -12.25 7.02
N ALA A 78 13.57 -13.05 6.96
CA ALA A 78 12.47 -12.85 6.02
C ALA A 78 11.64 -11.59 6.36
N GLU A 79 11.24 -11.42 7.63
CA GLU A 79 10.54 -10.23 8.13
C GLU A 79 11.40 -8.96 7.95
N GLN A 80 12.72 -9.02 8.24
CA GLN A 80 13.64 -7.89 8.06
C GLN A 80 13.75 -7.44 6.59
N LEU A 81 13.78 -8.40 5.65
CA LEU A 81 13.83 -8.06 4.22
C LEU A 81 12.52 -7.45 3.73
N THR A 82 11.36 -7.96 4.18
CA THR A 82 10.07 -7.34 3.89
C THR A 82 9.99 -5.92 4.46
N GLN A 83 10.40 -5.71 5.72
CA GLN A 83 10.48 -4.40 6.35
C GLN A 83 11.36 -3.41 5.56
N ASN A 84 12.52 -3.85 5.04
CA ASN A 84 13.37 -2.99 4.22
C ASN A 84 12.70 -2.60 2.87
N LEU A 85 11.92 -3.49 2.27
CA LEU A 85 11.12 -3.16 1.08
C LEU A 85 10.05 -2.11 1.40
N ILE A 86 9.36 -2.22 2.53
CA ILE A 86 8.40 -1.21 3.01
C ILE A 86 9.08 0.16 3.19
N GLU A 87 10.25 0.19 3.81
CA GLU A 87 11.01 1.43 4.03
C GLU A 87 11.43 2.09 2.72
N ARG A 88 11.98 1.32 1.77
CA ARG A 88 12.35 1.80 0.43
C ARG A 88 11.13 2.26 -0.37
N GLY A 89 10.00 1.57 -0.27
CA GLY A 89 8.72 1.98 -0.85
C GLY A 89 8.24 3.34 -0.32
N ASN A 90 8.31 3.55 1.00
CA ASN A 90 7.96 4.83 1.61
C ASN A 90 8.94 5.97 1.25
N GLN A 91 10.23 5.67 1.09
CA GLN A 91 11.23 6.63 0.61
C GLN A 91 11.02 7.01 -0.87
N ALA A 92 10.68 6.06 -1.72
CA ALA A 92 10.34 6.33 -3.12
C ALA A 92 9.01 7.11 -3.24
N LEU A 93 8.00 6.75 -2.42
CA LEU A 93 6.71 7.42 -2.36
C LEU A 93 6.84 8.88 -1.93
N SER A 94 7.58 9.16 -0.85
CA SER A 94 7.86 10.54 -0.40
C SER A 94 8.74 11.32 -1.38
N GLY A 95 9.62 10.63 -2.12
CA GLY A 95 10.36 11.18 -3.27
C GLY A 95 9.55 11.29 -4.57
N ASN A 96 8.24 11.05 -4.54
CA ASN A 96 7.31 11.11 -5.68
C ASN A 96 7.66 10.17 -6.86
N ARG A 97 8.51 9.15 -6.63
CA ARG A 97 8.89 8.09 -7.58
C ARG A 97 7.87 6.96 -7.48
N LEU A 98 6.68 7.19 -8.05
CA LEU A 98 5.51 6.33 -7.82
C LEU A 98 5.56 5.00 -8.60
N VAL A 99 5.66 5.08 -9.94
CA VAL A 99 5.87 3.93 -10.86
C VAL A 99 7.07 4.14 -11.80
N THR A 100 7.80 5.24 -11.63
CA THR A 100 8.95 5.62 -12.45
C THR A 100 10.06 6.18 -11.54
N PRO A 101 11.35 5.91 -11.80
CA PRO A 101 11.88 4.99 -12.83
C PRO A 101 11.53 3.51 -12.54
N GLU A 102 11.61 2.66 -13.57
CA GLU A 102 11.24 1.24 -13.49
C GLU A 102 11.96 0.48 -12.36
N GLU A 103 13.26 0.76 -12.17
CA GLU A 103 14.14 0.10 -11.20
C GLU A 103 14.10 0.69 -9.77
N ASP A 104 13.51 1.87 -9.55
CA ASP A 104 13.48 2.53 -8.24
C ASP A 104 12.20 3.37 -8.04
N ASN A 105 11.09 2.67 -7.81
CA ASN A 105 9.79 3.29 -7.54
C ASN A 105 9.01 2.60 -6.43
N ALA A 106 8.07 3.34 -5.84
CA ALA A 106 7.27 2.93 -4.70
C ALA A 106 6.41 1.69 -4.99
N ASN A 107 5.77 1.64 -6.16
CA ASN A 107 4.95 0.50 -6.58
C ASN A 107 5.80 -0.79 -6.60
N MET A 108 6.96 -0.77 -7.23
CA MET A 108 7.88 -1.92 -7.27
C MET A 108 8.21 -2.45 -5.87
N TYR A 109 8.58 -1.57 -4.93
CA TYR A 109 8.92 -1.98 -3.57
C TYR A 109 7.72 -2.55 -2.79
N PHE A 110 6.55 -1.92 -2.89
CA PHE A 110 5.35 -2.42 -2.20
C PHE A 110 4.82 -3.72 -2.83
N GLN A 111 4.83 -3.86 -4.15
CA GLN A 111 4.50 -5.11 -4.84
C GLN A 111 5.50 -6.23 -4.47
N ALA A 112 6.79 -5.92 -4.37
CA ALA A 112 7.80 -6.86 -3.91
C ALA A 112 7.59 -7.30 -2.44
N ALA A 113 7.12 -6.39 -1.57
CA ALA A 113 6.73 -6.74 -0.21
C ALA A 113 5.48 -7.65 -0.18
N LEU A 114 4.44 -7.34 -0.97
CA LEU A 114 3.25 -8.18 -1.12
C LEU A 114 3.57 -9.56 -1.70
N GLY A 115 4.53 -9.66 -2.62
CA GLY A 115 5.00 -10.95 -3.13
C GLY A 115 5.69 -11.84 -2.09
N ARG A 116 6.05 -11.29 -0.93
CA ARG A 116 6.67 -12.02 0.21
C ARG A 116 5.70 -12.24 1.37
N ASP A 117 4.86 -11.24 1.64
CA ASP A 117 3.78 -11.27 2.63
C ASP A 117 2.53 -10.63 1.98
N PRO A 118 1.66 -11.43 1.35
CA PRO A 118 0.48 -10.93 0.64
C PRO A 118 -0.51 -10.17 1.52
N GLY A 119 -0.44 -10.36 2.84
CA GLY A 119 -1.25 -9.67 3.83
C GLY A 119 -0.55 -8.49 4.50
N ASN A 120 0.61 -8.05 4.01
CA ASN A 120 1.39 -7.02 4.68
C ASN A 120 0.66 -5.68 4.69
N PHE A 121 0.31 -5.21 5.88
CA PHE A 121 -0.50 -4.01 6.07
C PHE A 121 0.13 -2.76 5.43
N TYR A 122 1.43 -2.56 5.66
CA TYR A 122 2.13 -1.37 5.20
C TYR A 122 2.33 -1.36 3.68
N ALA A 123 2.46 -2.53 3.05
CA ALA A 123 2.51 -2.63 1.59
C ALA A 123 1.16 -2.30 0.94
N ILE A 124 0.05 -2.86 1.46
CA ILE A 124 -1.31 -2.56 0.97
C ILE A 124 -1.60 -1.06 1.10
N GLN A 125 -1.28 -0.46 2.25
CA GLN A 125 -1.32 0.99 2.47
C GLN A 125 -0.48 1.77 1.46
N GLY A 126 0.74 1.31 1.15
CA GLY A 126 1.63 1.91 0.17
C GLY A 126 1.05 1.96 -1.24
N ILE A 127 0.51 0.82 -1.71
CA ILE A 127 -0.20 0.71 -2.99
C ILE A 127 -1.42 1.65 -3.03
N SER A 128 -2.25 1.64 -1.98
CA SER A 128 -3.43 2.50 -1.88
C SER A 128 -3.08 4.00 -1.96
N LYS A 129 -2.01 4.44 -1.28
CA LYS A 129 -1.51 5.83 -1.35
C LYS A 129 -1.06 6.25 -2.75
N ILE A 130 -0.49 5.33 -3.54
CA ILE A 130 -0.10 5.62 -4.93
C ILE A 130 -1.33 5.82 -5.81
N VAL A 131 -2.35 4.97 -5.67
CA VAL A 131 -3.64 5.08 -6.38
C VAL A 131 -4.35 6.39 -6.01
N ASP A 132 -4.35 6.75 -4.72
CA ASP A 132 -4.88 8.02 -4.22
C ASP A 132 -4.19 9.24 -4.87
N LEU A 133 -2.85 9.27 -4.90
CA LEU A 133 -2.10 10.38 -5.51
C LEU A 133 -2.45 10.56 -6.99
N TYR A 134 -2.50 9.47 -7.75
CA TYR A 134 -2.85 9.52 -9.17
C TYR A 134 -4.31 9.90 -9.42
N THR A 135 -5.26 9.44 -8.59
CA THR A 135 -6.67 9.82 -8.76
C THR A 135 -6.91 11.29 -8.39
N GLU A 136 -6.23 11.82 -7.38
CA GLU A 136 -6.25 13.26 -7.08
C GLU A 136 -5.65 14.08 -8.23
N TRP A 137 -4.48 13.70 -8.77
CA TRP A 137 -3.90 14.38 -9.93
C TRP A 137 -4.78 14.28 -11.19
N ALA A 138 -5.48 13.15 -11.38
CA ALA A 138 -6.47 13.01 -12.44
C ALA A 138 -7.63 14.00 -12.27
N TRP A 139 -8.15 14.12 -11.04
CA TRP A 139 -9.21 15.07 -10.71
C TRP A 139 -8.76 16.52 -10.93
N GLN A 140 -7.58 16.90 -10.47
CA GLN A 140 -7.01 18.24 -10.67
C GLN A 140 -6.77 18.56 -12.16
N ALA A 141 -6.26 17.62 -12.94
CA ALA A 141 -6.12 17.77 -14.39
C ALA A 141 -7.50 17.98 -15.06
N ALA A 142 -8.52 17.20 -14.67
CA ALA A 142 -9.88 17.34 -15.18
C ALA A 142 -10.52 18.68 -14.77
N LEU A 143 -10.31 19.16 -13.54
CA LEU A 143 -10.73 20.49 -13.10
C LEU A 143 -10.13 21.58 -14.00
N ASN A 144 -8.86 21.46 -14.36
CA ASN A 144 -8.14 22.33 -15.30
C ASN A 144 -8.46 22.08 -16.79
N ARG A 145 -9.48 21.27 -17.11
CA ARG A 145 -9.90 20.86 -18.47
C ARG A 145 -8.86 20.07 -19.27
N GLN A 146 -7.82 19.54 -18.61
CA GLN A 146 -6.74 18.74 -19.21
C GLN A 146 -7.13 17.25 -19.25
N TYR A 147 -8.25 16.93 -19.90
CA TYR A 147 -8.87 15.60 -19.84
C TYR A 147 -7.95 14.46 -20.33
N SER A 148 -7.10 14.69 -21.33
CA SER A 148 -6.11 13.71 -21.78
C SER A 148 -5.07 13.39 -20.70
N GLN A 149 -4.62 14.40 -19.95
CA GLN A 149 -3.69 14.20 -18.83
C GLN A 149 -4.38 13.54 -17.63
N ALA A 150 -5.66 13.85 -17.41
CA ALA A 150 -6.47 13.16 -16.41
C ALA A 150 -6.60 11.65 -16.71
N SER A 151 -6.84 11.28 -17.98
CA SER A 151 -6.85 9.88 -18.41
C SER A 151 -5.51 9.21 -18.10
N ARG A 152 -4.39 9.82 -18.50
CA ARG A 152 -3.05 9.26 -18.26
C ARG A 152 -2.76 9.00 -16.78
N TYR A 153 -3.23 9.86 -15.87
CA TYR A 153 -3.11 9.61 -14.45
C TYR A 153 -3.97 8.42 -13.97
N LEU A 154 -5.20 8.25 -14.48
CA LEU A 154 -6.00 7.04 -14.21
C LEU A 154 -5.38 5.77 -14.82
N ASP A 155 -4.70 5.87 -15.96
CA ASP A 155 -3.98 4.76 -16.60
C ASP A 155 -2.80 4.31 -15.72
N LEU A 156 -2.03 5.27 -15.17
CA LEU A 156 -0.98 5.00 -14.18
C LEU A 156 -1.54 4.37 -12.90
N ALA A 157 -2.66 4.87 -12.39
CA ALA A 157 -3.32 4.29 -11.21
C ALA A 157 -3.79 2.83 -11.46
N ARG A 158 -4.37 2.54 -12.64
CA ARG A 158 -4.74 1.17 -13.05
C ARG A 158 -3.53 0.24 -13.22
N SER A 159 -2.34 0.77 -13.55
CA SER A 159 -1.09 -0.01 -13.60
C SER A 159 -0.56 -0.42 -12.21
N VAL A 160 -1.05 0.23 -11.16
CA VAL A 160 -0.65 -0.03 -9.75
C VAL A 160 -1.64 -0.99 -9.09
N ASN A 161 -2.93 -0.75 -9.25
CA ASN A 161 -4.00 -1.67 -8.83
C ASN A 161 -5.20 -1.53 -9.78
N SER A 162 -5.37 -2.49 -10.68
CA SER A 162 -6.44 -2.46 -11.69
C SER A 162 -7.85 -2.71 -11.12
N GLU A 163 -7.95 -3.35 -9.95
CA GLU A 163 -9.22 -3.73 -9.32
C GLU A 163 -9.76 -2.70 -8.34
N ASP A 164 -9.05 -1.58 -8.10
CA ASP A 164 -9.46 -0.59 -7.11
C ASP A 164 -10.73 0.17 -7.53
N PRO A 165 -11.86 0.06 -6.81
CA PRO A 165 -13.11 0.65 -7.27
C PRO A 165 -13.13 2.19 -7.23
N VAL A 166 -12.15 2.85 -6.57
CA VAL A 166 -11.97 4.32 -6.67
C VAL A 166 -11.71 4.76 -8.13
N LEU A 167 -11.14 3.88 -8.95
CA LEU A 167 -10.81 4.16 -10.35
C LEU A 167 -12.07 4.25 -11.21
N LEU A 168 -13.07 3.41 -10.92
CA LEU A 168 -14.39 3.48 -11.57
C LEU A 168 -15.10 4.77 -11.16
N GLU A 169 -15.20 5.06 -9.86
CA GLU A 169 -15.81 6.27 -9.33
C GLU A 169 -15.18 7.54 -9.94
N MET A 170 -13.85 7.66 -9.87
CA MET A 170 -13.13 8.82 -10.38
C MET A 170 -13.28 8.97 -11.90
N SER A 171 -13.28 7.86 -12.66
CA SER A 171 -13.51 7.91 -14.11
C SER A 171 -14.91 8.43 -14.45
N SER A 172 -15.95 8.01 -13.72
CA SER A 172 -17.32 8.51 -13.89
C SER A 172 -17.41 9.99 -13.53
N ARG A 173 -16.84 10.39 -12.39
CA ARG A 173 -16.82 11.78 -11.92
C ARG A 173 -16.14 12.73 -12.91
N ILE A 174 -15.03 12.31 -13.53
CA ILE A 174 -14.31 13.08 -14.55
C ILE A 174 -15.12 13.16 -15.85
N LYS A 175 -15.77 12.06 -16.27
CA LYS A 175 -16.66 12.03 -17.42
C LYS A 175 -17.85 12.99 -17.23
N ASP A 176 -18.56 12.91 -16.12
CA ASP A 176 -19.67 13.81 -15.77
C ASP A 176 -19.25 15.28 -15.80
N LEU A 177 -18.07 15.60 -15.27
CA LEU A 177 -17.51 16.95 -15.30
C LEU A 177 -17.22 17.42 -16.73
N HIS A 178 -16.70 16.53 -17.59
CA HIS A 178 -16.46 16.82 -19.00
C HIS A 178 -17.76 17.11 -19.74
N GLU A 179 -18.75 16.21 -19.61
CA GLU A 179 -20.06 16.34 -20.25
C GLU A 179 -20.78 17.61 -19.79
N ARG A 180 -20.93 17.85 -18.48
CA ARG A 180 -21.57 19.09 -17.98
C ARG A 180 -20.96 20.35 -18.57
N ARG A 181 -19.63 20.41 -18.69
CA ARG A 181 -18.91 21.57 -19.27
C ARG A 181 -19.04 21.66 -20.79
N SER A 182 -19.19 20.55 -21.52
CA SER A 182 -19.46 20.59 -22.95
C SER A 182 -20.89 21.08 -23.23
N VAL A 183 -21.88 20.60 -22.48
CA VAL A 183 -23.27 21.07 -22.62
C VAL A 183 -23.43 22.53 -22.19
N SER A 184 -22.75 22.99 -21.13
CA SER A 184 -22.75 24.42 -20.77
C SER A 184 -22.22 25.32 -21.90
N ASN A 185 -21.15 24.92 -22.58
CA ASN A 185 -20.63 25.68 -23.72
C ASN A 185 -21.64 25.74 -24.90
N THR A 186 -22.43 24.68 -25.10
CA THR A 186 -23.52 24.67 -26.10
C THR A 186 -24.72 25.52 -25.66
N ALA A 187 -25.09 25.45 -24.38
CA ALA A 187 -26.23 26.18 -23.81
C ALA A 187 -26.02 27.70 -23.76
N LEU A 188 -24.77 28.18 -23.71
CA LEU A 188 -24.45 29.61 -23.84
C LEU A 188 -24.79 30.20 -25.22
N ASN A 189 -25.11 29.36 -26.22
CA ASN A 189 -25.61 29.78 -27.55
C ASN A 189 -27.12 29.54 -27.74
N ALA A 190 -27.86 29.22 -26.67
CA ALA A 190 -29.32 29.04 -26.72
C ALA A 190 -30.06 30.22 -26.06
N PRO A 191 -31.21 30.67 -26.61
CA PRO A 191 -31.95 31.79 -26.05
C PRO A 191 -32.52 31.44 -24.67
N GLN A 192 -32.19 32.27 -23.67
CA GLN A 192 -32.68 32.09 -22.31
C GLN A 192 -34.17 32.39 -22.19
N ASN A 193 -34.91 31.50 -21.53
CA ASN A 193 -36.16 31.87 -20.86
C ASN A 193 -36.18 31.27 -19.45
N SER A 194 -36.69 32.05 -18.49
CA SER A 194 -36.39 31.93 -17.06
C SER A 194 -37.55 31.36 -16.24
N VAL A 195 -37.26 30.59 -15.17
CA VAL A 195 -38.16 30.50 -14.00
C VAL A 195 -37.35 30.48 -12.68
N ARG A 196 -37.87 31.24 -11.71
CA ARG A 196 -37.52 31.35 -10.27
C ARG A 196 -38.68 30.77 -9.45
N ASN A 197 -38.55 30.27 -8.22
CA ASN A 197 -37.41 30.13 -7.28
C ASN A 197 -37.79 29.03 -6.26
N ASP A 198 -36.90 28.61 -5.34
CA ASP A 198 -36.92 29.06 -3.93
C ASP A 198 -35.93 28.29 -3.03
N SER A 199 -35.50 28.93 -1.94
CA SER A 199 -34.63 28.38 -0.90
C SER A 199 -35.36 28.38 0.43
N THR A 200 -35.36 27.26 1.16
CA THR A 200 -35.70 27.27 2.59
C THR A 200 -34.64 26.54 3.39
N ALA A 201 -34.16 27.21 4.43
CA ALA A 201 -33.22 26.69 5.40
C ALA A 201 -33.87 26.70 6.78
N THR A 202 -33.62 25.68 7.59
CA THR A 202 -33.76 25.76 9.04
C THR A 202 -32.82 24.76 9.71
N ASN A 203 -32.10 25.22 10.73
CA ASN A 203 -31.49 24.34 11.72
C ASN A 203 -32.58 23.69 12.56
N ASP A 204 -32.34 22.49 13.11
CA ASP A 204 -32.53 22.30 14.54
C ASP A 204 -31.63 21.20 15.15
N SER A 205 -31.27 21.42 16.42
CA SER A 205 -30.80 20.53 17.49
C SER A 205 -30.25 19.14 17.12
N GLN A 206 -28.97 18.85 17.38
CA GLN A 206 -28.46 18.46 18.71
C GLN A 206 -29.35 17.48 19.47
N ASP A 207 -28.96 16.20 19.50
CA ASP A 207 -29.13 15.39 20.70
C ASP A 207 -27.99 14.37 20.84
N ALA A 208 -27.22 14.52 21.91
CA ALA A 208 -26.14 13.61 22.27
C ALA A 208 -26.41 13.06 23.67
N LYS A 209 -26.71 11.78 23.80
CA LYS A 209 -26.78 11.11 25.11
C LYS A 209 -26.64 9.59 25.04
N GLY A 210 -25.83 9.06 25.96
CA GLY A 210 -26.03 7.72 26.53
C GLY A 210 -25.70 6.53 25.63
N GLY A 211 -24.42 6.36 25.29
CA GLY A 211 -23.92 5.11 24.73
C GLY A 211 -24.04 3.95 25.73
N ARG A 212 -25.21 3.30 25.77
CA ARG A 212 -25.36 1.99 26.41
C ARG A 212 -24.61 0.99 25.54
N GLN A 213 -23.54 0.40 26.08
CA GLN A 213 -22.84 -0.68 25.40
C GLN A 213 -23.77 -1.89 25.37
N VAL A 214 -24.46 -2.07 24.24
CA VAL A 214 -25.15 -3.32 23.92
C VAL A 214 -24.06 -4.39 23.80
N PRO A 215 -24.21 -5.58 24.43
CA PRO A 215 -23.35 -6.72 24.13
C PRO A 215 -23.30 -6.94 22.62
N LEU A 216 -22.12 -7.25 22.09
CA LEU A 216 -22.00 -7.62 20.69
C LEU A 216 -22.66 -8.99 20.51
N GLU A 217 -23.61 -9.08 19.60
CA GLU A 217 -24.24 -10.35 19.23
C GLU A 217 -23.21 -11.30 18.61
N GLU A 218 -23.51 -12.59 18.58
CA GLU A 218 -22.62 -13.61 18.01
C GLU A 218 -22.24 -13.28 16.55
N GLY A 219 -20.95 -13.34 16.22
CA GLY A 219 -20.42 -12.92 14.91
C GLY A 219 -20.17 -11.41 14.73
N GLN A 220 -20.39 -10.57 15.76
CA GLN A 220 -20.07 -9.14 15.72
C GLN A 220 -18.77 -8.78 16.45
N PHE A 221 -17.88 -8.06 15.77
CA PHE A 221 -16.55 -7.68 16.27
C PHE A 221 -16.36 -6.18 16.26
N ARG A 222 -16.13 -5.56 17.43
CA ARG A 222 -15.63 -4.18 17.48
C ARG A 222 -14.12 -4.13 17.45
N LEU A 223 -13.60 -3.19 16.67
CA LEU A 223 -12.18 -2.91 16.53
C LEU A 223 -11.86 -1.53 17.15
N PRO A 224 -10.62 -1.29 17.60
CA PRO A 224 -10.20 0.01 18.10
C PRO A 224 -10.36 1.12 17.05
N LYS A 225 -10.70 2.33 17.50
CA LYS A 225 -10.83 3.49 16.60
C LYS A 225 -9.51 3.95 15.99
N ASP A 226 -8.42 3.63 16.68
CA ASP A 226 -7.05 3.92 16.31
C ASP A 226 -6.34 2.71 15.68
N LEU A 227 -7.10 1.69 15.23
CA LEU A 227 -6.57 0.44 14.67
C LEU A 227 -5.40 0.69 13.70
N PHE A 228 -5.63 1.50 12.67
CA PHE A 228 -4.66 1.77 11.61
C PHE A 228 -3.49 2.69 11.99
N SER A 229 -3.45 3.17 13.24
CA SER A 229 -2.34 3.92 13.83
C SER A 229 -1.41 3.06 14.70
N ARG A 230 -1.71 1.77 14.88
CA ARG A 230 -0.95 0.82 15.71
C ARG A 230 0.13 0.08 14.89
N SER A 231 0.91 -0.78 15.54
CA SER A 231 1.84 -1.66 14.81
C SER A 231 1.07 -2.70 14.01
N GLU A 232 1.72 -3.30 13.01
CA GLU A 232 1.13 -4.40 12.24
C GLU A 232 0.76 -5.58 13.15
N GLU A 233 1.60 -5.97 14.12
CA GLU A 233 1.26 -7.04 15.07
C GLU A 233 0.01 -6.71 15.89
N ASP A 234 -0.12 -5.48 16.40
CA ASP A 234 -1.30 -5.03 17.13
C ASP A 234 -2.55 -5.07 16.24
N ILE A 235 -2.46 -4.61 14.99
CA ILE A 235 -3.57 -4.66 14.02
C ILE A 235 -3.98 -6.10 13.77
N ILE A 236 -3.04 -6.99 13.46
CA ILE A 236 -3.30 -8.41 13.21
C ILE A 236 -3.93 -9.06 14.44
N LEU A 237 -3.43 -8.80 15.65
CA LEU A 237 -4.02 -9.32 16.90
C LEU A 237 -5.48 -8.89 17.11
N GLN A 238 -5.88 -7.69 16.68
CA GLN A 238 -7.28 -7.25 16.77
C GLN A 238 -8.18 -7.90 15.72
N ILE A 239 -7.67 -8.17 14.51
CA ILE A 239 -8.49 -8.72 13.40
C ILE A 239 -8.40 -10.24 13.27
N GLN A 240 -7.44 -10.92 13.89
CA GLN A 240 -7.27 -12.37 13.79
C GLN A 240 -8.55 -13.16 14.15
N PRO A 241 -9.31 -12.80 15.20
CA PRO A 241 -10.57 -13.49 15.50
C PRO A 241 -11.62 -13.40 14.38
N ILE A 242 -11.58 -12.31 13.59
CA ILE A 242 -12.44 -12.13 12.40
C ILE A 242 -11.95 -13.05 11.28
N ILE A 243 -10.65 -13.06 11.00
CA ILE A 243 -10.02 -13.92 9.97
C ILE A 243 -10.31 -15.39 10.25
N ASP A 244 -10.12 -15.83 11.50
CA ASP A 244 -10.32 -17.21 11.93
C ASP A 244 -11.78 -17.66 11.73
N GLN A 245 -12.75 -16.84 12.16
CA GLN A 245 -14.18 -17.18 12.00
C GLN A 245 -14.64 -17.08 10.54
N VAL A 246 -14.15 -16.12 9.76
CA VAL A 246 -14.46 -16.03 8.33
C VAL A 246 -13.93 -17.26 7.58
N SER A 247 -12.69 -17.68 7.84
CA SER A 247 -12.12 -18.90 7.24
C SER A 247 -12.90 -20.15 7.66
N ALA A 248 -13.21 -20.30 8.96
CA ALA A 248 -13.91 -21.47 9.49
C ALA A 248 -15.38 -21.61 9.04
N LEU A 249 -16.11 -20.49 8.92
CA LEU A 249 -17.54 -20.46 8.58
C LEU A 249 -17.82 -20.20 7.10
N GLN A 250 -16.80 -19.83 6.32
CA GLN A 250 -16.90 -19.35 4.94
C GLN A 250 -17.81 -18.11 4.75
N SER A 251 -18.07 -17.37 5.84
CA SER A 251 -18.99 -16.25 5.90
C SER A 251 -18.60 -15.07 5.01
N SER A 252 -19.61 -14.36 4.48
CA SER A 252 -19.42 -12.99 3.98
C SER A 252 -19.39 -11.99 5.15
N ILE A 253 -18.81 -10.81 4.95
CA ILE A 253 -18.64 -9.80 6.00
C ILE A 253 -19.28 -8.46 5.66
N VAL A 254 -19.70 -7.75 6.69
CA VAL A 254 -20.14 -6.35 6.60
C VAL A 254 -19.22 -5.48 7.46
N ILE A 255 -18.64 -4.44 6.87
CA ILE A 255 -17.67 -3.56 7.51
C ILE A 255 -18.31 -2.18 7.71
N TYR A 256 -18.44 -1.75 8.97
CA TYR A 256 -18.94 -0.45 9.36
C TYR A 256 -17.78 0.44 9.82
N TRP A 257 -17.34 1.33 8.94
CA TRP A 257 -16.16 2.17 9.18
C TRP A 257 -16.40 3.65 8.79
N PRO A 258 -15.86 4.63 9.54
CA PRO A 258 -16.05 6.05 9.22
C PRO A 258 -15.31 6.57 7.98
N ASN A 259 -14.54 5.73 7.28
CA ASN A 259 -13.85 6.08 6.05
C ASN A 259 -13.79 4.84 5.15
N ASP A 260 -14.19 4.98 3.89
CA ASP A 260 -14.22 3.83 2.96
C ASP A 260 -12.80 3.34 2.60
N LYS A 261 -11.79 4.23 2.61
CA LYS A 261 -10.38 3.81 2.42
C LYS A 261 -9.93 2.81 3.47
N GLU A 262 -10.25 3.10 4.73
CA GLU A 262 -9.93 2.26 5.87
C GLU A 262 -10.80 0.99 5.91
N ALA A 263 -12.08 1.08 5.49
CA ALA A 263 -12.94 -0.10 5.32
C ALA A 263 -12.41 -1.06 4.25
N ARG A 264 -11.96 -0.52 3.11
CA ARG A 264 -11.37 -1.26 1.99
C ARG A 264 -10.04 -1.88 2.36
N LEU A 265 -9.22 -1.15 3.10
CA LEU A 265 -7.98 -1.65 3.68
C LEU A 265 -8.24 -2.79 4.67
N LEU A 266 -9.22 -2.65 5.57
CA LEU A 266 -9.64 -3.75 6.47
C LEU A 266 -10.05 -5.00 5.68
N TYR A 267 -10.87 -4.82 4.65
CA TYR A 267 -11.25 -5.89 3.73
C TYR A 267 -10.03 -6.54 3.07
N GLN A 268 -9.09 -5.76 2.55
CA GLN A 268 -7.87 -6.26 1.89
C GLN A 268 -7.01 -7.09 2.84
N ILE A 269 -6.85 -6.69 4.11
CA ILE A 269 -6.06 -7.45 5.10
C ILE A 269 -6.78 -8.77 5.45
N ILE A 270 -8.11 -8.76 5.61
CA ILE A 270 -8.88 -9.98 5.89
C ILE A 270 -8.81 -10.94 4.67
N ASN A 271 -9.11 -10.44 3.47
CA ASN A 271 -9.17 -11.24 2.24
C ASN A 271 -7.79 -11.77 1.78
N SER A 272 -6.68 -11.14 2.15
CA SER A 272 -5.33 -11.67 1.86
C SER A 272 -4.87 -12.73 2.84
N ARG A 273 -5.53 -12.85 4.01
CA ARG A 273 -5.18 -13.80 5.09
C ARG A 273 -6.13 -14.99 5.17
N VAL A 274 -7.35 -14.88 4.64
CA VAL A 274 -8.23 -16.01 4.35
C VAL A 274 -7.83 -16.59 3.00
N THR A 275 -7.08 -17.70 2.99
CA THR A 275 -6.47 -18.23 1.75
C THR A 275 -7.35 -19.24 1.01
N GLU A 276 -8.41 -19.71 1.67
CA GLU A 276 -9.22 -20.84 1.24
C GLU A 276 -10.27 -20.44 0.18
N PHE A 277 -10.70 -19.18 0.21
CA PHE A 277 -11.67 -18.60 -0.72
C PHE A 277 -11.58 -17.06 -0.72
N ARG A 278 -12.12 -16.42 -1.77
CA ARG A 278 -12.24 -14.96 -1.83
C ARG A 278 -13.39 -14.48 -0.93
N VAL A 279 -13.08 -13.75 0.13
CA VAL A 279 -14.07 -13.17 1.04
C VAL A 279 -14.98 -12.19 0.28
N ARG A 280 -16.29 -12.30 0.49
CA ARG A 280 -17.28 -11.34 -0.01
C ARG A 280 -17.55 -10.31 1.08
N ALA A 281 -17.58 -9.03 0.73
CA ALA A 281 -17.73 -7.96 1.71
C ALA A 281 -18.67 -6.84 1.22
N MET A 282 -19.37 -6.21 2.16
CA MET A 282 -20.06 -4.92 1.96
C MET A 282 -19.46 -3.88 2.91
N THR A 283 -19.16 -2.67 2.44
CA THR A 283 -18.70 -1.56 3.27
C THR A 283 -19.82 -0.54 3.49
N TYR A 284 -19.93 -0.03 4.71
CA TYR A 284 -20.83 1.05 5.08
C TYR A 284 -20.06 2.17 5.79
N HIS A 285 -20.26 3.40 5.32
CA HIS A 285 -19.68 4.61 5.89
C HIS A 285 -20.37 4.99 7.21
N ARG A 286 -19.99 4.34 8.31
CA ARG A 286 -20.54 4.56 9.67
C ARG A 286 -19.44 4.47 10.73
N ALA A 287 -19.44 5.38 11.70
CA ALA A 287 -18.44 5.45 12.78
C ALA A 287 -18.61 4.40 13.89
N ASP A 288 -19.02 3.18 13.53
CA ASP A 288 -19.32 2.08 14.45
C ASP A 288 -18.08 1.26 14.81
N TYR A 289 -17.05 1.28 13.94
CA TYR A 289 -15.80 0.54 14.05
C TYR A 289 -16.04 -0.97 14.28
N ARG A 290 -16.90 -1.56 13.45
CA ARG A 290 -17.41 -2.93 13.64
C ARG A 290 -17.33 -3.73 12.34
N VAL A 291 -17.03 -5.02 12.47
CA VAL A 291 -17.22 -6.03 11.42
C VAL A 291 -18.27 -7.02 11.89
N GLU A 292 -19.21 -7.38 11.01
CA GLU A 292 -20.25 -8.37 11.26
C GLU A 292 -20.12 -9.50 10.25
N LEU A 293 -20.10 -10.75 10.71
CA LEU A 293 -20.18 -11.93 9.84
C LEU A 293 -21.64 -12.17 9.48
N GLN A 294 -21.91 -12.40 8.20
CA GLN A 294 -23.19 -12.89 7.72
C GLN A 294 -23.13 -14.42 7.69
N GLN A 295 -24.13 -15.06 8.31
CA GLN A 295 -24.42 -16.47 8.13
C GLN A 295 -25.40 -16.56 6.95
N ASP A 296 -25.00 -17.28 5.89
CA ASP A 296 -25.82 -17.57 4.71
C ASP A 296 -26.78 -18.76 4.98
#